data_AF-A0A8R1E5M1-F1
#
_entry.id   AF-A0A8R1E5M1-F1
#
_cell.length_a   1.000
_cell.length_b   1.000
_cell.length_c   1.000
_cell.angle_alpha   90.00
_cell.angle_beta   90.00
_cell.angle_gamma   90.00
#
_symmetry.space_group_name_H-M   'P 1'
#
loop_
_entity.id
_entity.type
_entity.pdbx_description
1 polymer ?
#
loop_
_entity_poly.entity_id
_entity_poly.type
_entity_poly.pdbx_seq_one_letter_code
_entity_poly.pdbx_strand_id
1 'polypeptide(L)'
;MPDFPGCPFADNAEVDKWLNYFEMDAPLVCATVMHSSDPGHNLRLEHTHCYSDHGDAGHYHYDVTPLEVSYEGWFAPASKVFRIDEVSGR
;
A
#
# COMPACT_ATOMS: atom_id res chain seq x y z
N MET A 1 -9.63 -2.26 5.79
CA MET A 1 -9.87 -1.14 6.72
C MET A 1 -11.27 -1.27 7.29
N PRO A 2 -11.47 -1.18 8.61
CA PRO A 2 -12.80 -1.06 9.23
C PRO A 2 -13.46 0.30 8.96
N ASP A 3 -14.63 0.54 9.57
CA ASP A 3 -15.25 1.87 9.64
C ASP A 3 -14.29 2.89 10.31
N PHE A 4 -14.48 4.16 9.97
CA PHE A 4 -13.64 5.25 10.49
C PHE A 4 -13.62 5.28 12.02
N PRO A 5 -12.46 5.57 12.64
CA PRO A 5 -12.37 5.68 14.08
C PRO A 5 -13.21 6.86 14.59
N GLY A 6 -13.73 6.75 15.81
CA GLY A 6 -14.50 7.83 16.45
C GLY A 6 -13.65 9.04 16.90
N CYS A 7 -12.33 8.90 16.89
CA CYS A 7 -11.38 9.97 17.21
C CYS A 7 -10.11 9.84 16.33
N PRO A 8 -9.32 10.92 16.17
CA PRO A 8 -8.03 10.85 15.48
C PRO A 8 -7.07 9.88 16.19
N PHE A 9 -6.21 9.24 15.41
CA PHE A 9 -5.10 8.45 15.93
C PHE A 9 -3.97 9.37 16.42
N ALA A 10 -3.34 9.02 17.54
CA ALA A 10 -2.20 9.73 18.09
C ALA A 10 -0.90 9.42 17.33
N ASP A 11 -0.75 8.18 16.86
CA ASP A 11 0.43 7.67 16.17
C ASP A 11 0.11 6.48 15.26
N ASN A 12 1.14 5.96 14.56
CA ASN A 12 0.99 4.81 13.67
C ASN A 12 0.70 3.49 14.41
N ALA A 13 1.07 3.35 15.70
CA ALA A 13 0.78 2.13 16.44
C ALA A 13 -0.72 2.00 16.74
N GLU A 14 -1.45 3.11 16.86
CA GLU A 14 -2.90 3.09 16.91
C GLU A 14 -3.53 2.74 15.56
N VAL A 15 -2.96 3.21 14.44
CA VAL A 15 -3.39 2.83 13.08
C VAL A 15 -3.22 1.31 12.90
N ASP A 16 -2.07 0.76 13.28
CA ASP A 16 -1.79 -0.68 13.18
C ASP A 16 -2.77 -1.51 14.02
N LYS A 17 -3.20 -1.03 15.19
CA LYS A 17 -4.23 -1.74 15.98
C LYS A 17 -5.63 -1.68 15.36
N TRP A 18 -5.92 -0.61 14.61
CA TRP A 18 -7.20 -0.45 13.93
C TRP A 18 -7.26 -1.22 12.60
N LEU A 19 -6.12 -1.41 11.93
CA LEU A 19 -6.06 -2.21 10.72
C LEU A 19 -6.27 -3.70 11.01
N ASN A 20 -6.92 -4.38 10.08
CA ASN A 20 -6.99 -5.84 10.08
C ASN A 20 -5.91 -6.37 9.13
N TYR A 21 -5.04 -7.24 9.63
CA TYR A 21 -3.96 -7.87 8.88
C TYR A 21 -4.34 -9.31 8.55
N PHE A 22 -3.92 -9.76 7.37
CA PHE A 22 -4.20 -11.08 6.85
C PHE A 22 -2.96 -11.62 6.15
N GLU A 23 -2.71 -12.92 6.32
CA GLU A 23 -1.90 -13.68 5.37
C GLU A 23 -2.82 -14.06 4.21
N MET A 24 -2.37 -13.81 2.98
CA MET A 24 -3.13 -14.04 1.74
C MET A 24 -2.33 -14.95 0.81
N ASP A 25 -3.03 -15.76 0.03
CA ASP A 25 -2.41 -16.79 -0.80
C ASP A 25 -2.19 -16.31 -2.25
N ALA A 26 -1.09 -16.78 -2.84
CA ALA A 26 -0.86 -16.63 -4.28
C ALA A 26 -1.85 -17.50 -5.08
N PRO A 27 -2.21 -17.12 -6.32
CA PRO A 27 -1.73 -15.95 -7.06
C PRO A 27 -2.48 -14.66 -6.67
N LEU A 28 -1.73 -13.55 -6.60
CA LEU A 28 -2.25 -12.20 -6.43
C LEU A 28 -1.88 -11.36 -7.65
N VAL A 29 -2.85 -10.61 -8.18
CA VAL A 29 -2.60 -9.55 -9.17
C VAL A 29 -2.48 -8.23 -8.41
N CYS A 30 -1.32 -7.57 -8.53
CA CYS A 30 -1.03 -6.36 -7.77
C CYS A 30 -0.87 -5.14 -8.67
N ALA A 31 -1.33 -3.98 -8.18
CA ALA A 31 -1.11 -2.68 -8.77
C ALA A 31 -0.21 -1.86 -7.82
N THR A 32 0.97 -1.52 -8.29
CA THR A 32 2.01 -0.81 -7.52
C THR A 32 2.24 0.58 -8.08
N VAL A 33 2.30 1.57 -7.20
CA VAL A 33 2.86 2.89 -7.48
C VAL A 33 4.04 3.12 -6.55
N MET A 34 5.18 3.50 -7.11
CA MET A 34 6.39 3.75 -6.34
C MET A 34 7.19 4.94 -6.87
N HIS A 35 7.85 5.66 -5.96
CA HIS A 35 8.68 6.83 -6.23
C HIS A 35 10.06 6.60 -5.61
N SER A 36 11.13 6.90 -6.34
CA SER A 36 12.51 6.78 -5.81
C SER A 36 12.85 7.84 -4.75
N SER A 37 12.12 8.96 -4.74
CA SER A 37 12.31 10.08 -3.81
C SER A 37 11.08 10.99 -3.80
N ASP A 38 10.87 11.71 -2.70
CA ASP A 38 9.90 12.80 -2.62
C ASP A 38 10.59 14.14 -2.88
N PRO A 39 10.22 14.90 -3.93
CA PRO A 39 10.77 16.22 -4.22
C PRO A 39 10.15 17.36 -3.36
N GLY A 40 9.40 17.05 -2.31
CA GLY A 40 8.78 18.02 -1.40
C GLY A 40 7.27 18.18 -1.57
N HIS A 41 6.58 17.11 -1.97
CA HIS A 41 5.12 17.08 -2.22
C HIS A 41 4.37 16.10 -1.31
N ASN A 42 5.02 15.65 -0.22
CA ASN A 42 4.45 14.71 0.74
C ASN A 42 3.91 13.46 0.02
N LEU A 43 4.74 12.88 -0.83
CA LEU A 43 4.40 11.72 -1.65
C LEU A 43 4.40 10.45 -0.81
N ARG A 44 3.40 9.59 -1.05
CA ARG A 44 3.48 8.20 -0.61
C ARG A 44 4.49 7.48 -1.51
N LEU A 45 5.66 7.18 -0.96
CA LEU A 45 6.77 6.61 -1.73
C LEU A 45 6.43 5.24 -2.30
N GLU A 46 5.72 4.40 -1.54
CA GLU A 46 5.34 3.06 -1.95
C GLU A 46 3.90 2.79 -1.54
N HIS A 47 3.10 2.33 -2.51
CA HIS A 47 1.72 1.92 -2.28
C HIS A 47 1.32 0.81 -3.27
N THR A 48 1.08 -0.39 -2.75
CA THR A 48 0.68 -1.55 -3.53
C THR A 48 -0.61 -2.13 -2.99
N HIS A 49 -1.61 -2.32 -3.85
CA HIS A 49 -2.82 -3.08 -3.53
C HIS A 49 -2.92 -4.30 -4.45
N CYS A 50 -3.47 -5.40 -3.95
CA CYS A 50 -3.63 -6.64 -4.69
C CYS A 50 -5.07 -7.14 -4.67
N TYR A 51 -5.42 -8.01 -5.62
CA TYR A 51 -6.66 -8.76 -5.68
C TYR A 51 -6.44 -10.14 -6.32
N SER A 52 -7.43 -11.02 -6.23
CA SER A 52 -7.39 -12.38 -6.78
C SER A 52 -8.78 -12.88 -7.15
N ASP A 53 -8.83 -13.99 -7.90
CA ASP A 53 -10.07 -14.69 -8.22
C ASP A 53 -10.56 -15.61 -7.08
N HIS A 54 -9.75 -15.80 -6.03
CA HIS A 54 -10.08 -16.64 -4.87
C HIS A 54 -10.54 -15.85 -3.64
N GLY A 55 -10.64 -14.52 -3.76
CA GLY A 55 -11.27 -13.65 -2.79
C GLY A 55 -10.30 -12.84 -1.93
N ASP A 56 -9.00 -13.13 -1.99
CA ASP A 56 -7.99 -12.32 -1.32
C ASP A 56 -7.74 -11.01 -2.06
N ALA A 57 -7.83 -9.90 -1.32
CA ALA A 57 -7.56 -8.56 -1.82
C ALA A 57 -7.24 -7.61 -0.66
N GLY A 58 -6.34 -6.64 -0.88
CA GLY A 58 -6.00 -5.69 0.17
C GLY A 58 -4.77 -4.84 -0.10
N HIS A 59 -4.29 -4.18 0.96
CA HIS A 59 -3.03 -3.46 0.97
C HIS A 59 -1.88 -4.45 1.19
N TYR A 60 -0.90 -4.45 0.30
CA TYR A 60 0.27 -5.32 0.41
C TYR A 60 1.28 -4.73 1.40
N HIS A 61 1.78 -5.58 2.31
CA HIS A 61 2.85 -5.23 3.25
C HIS A 61 4.18 -5.88 2.87
N TYR A 62 4.24 -7.21 2.88
CA TYR A 62 5.39 -8.02 2.48
C TYR A 62 4.96 -9.49 2.37
N ASP A 63 5.75 -10.32 1.68
CA ASP A 63 5.58 -11.77 1.72
C ASP A 63 6.02 -12.39 3.06
N VAL A 64 5.41 -13.52 3.41
CA VAL A 64 5.73 -14.29 4.62
C VAL A 64 6.37 -15.66 4.29
N THR A 65 6.61 -15.94 3.02
CA THR A 65 7.23 -17.18 2.50
C THR A 65 8.48 -16.88 1.65
N PRO A 66 9.52 -16.24 2.23
CA PRO A 66 10.63 -15.63 1.47
C PRO A 66 11.51 -16.64 0.70
N LEU A 67 11.44 -17.93 1.04
CA LEU A 67 12.19 -18.97 0.35
C LEU A 67 11.50 -19.46 -0.93
N GLU A 68 10.20 -19.18 -1.07
CA GLU A 68 9.33 -19.73 -2.11
C GLU A 68 8.68 -18.65 -2.98
N VAL A 69 8.63 -17.41 -2.48
CA VAL A 69 7.96 -16.30 -3.14
C VAL A 69 8.52 -16.03 -4.55
N SER A 70 7.64 -15.74 -5.50
CA SER A 70 7.99 -15.39 -6.87
C SER A 70 7.18 -14.17 -7.31
N TYR A 71 7.85 -13.23 -7.97
CA TYR A 71 7.26 -12.00 -8.49
C TYR A 71 7.53 -11.90 -9.99
N GLU A 72 6.48 -11.60 -10.75
CA GLU A 72 6.58 -11.15 -12.14
C GLU A 72 5.88 -9.80 -12.24
N GLY A 73 6.57 -8.81 -12.82
CA GLY A 73 6.08 -7.44 -12.85
C GLY A 73 6.42 -6.72 -14.15
N TRP A 74 5.45 -5.97 -14.66
CA TRP A 74 5.61 -5.08 -15.80
C TRP A 74 5.42 -3.64 -15.35
N PHE A 75 6.46 -2.83 -15.51
CA PHE A 75 6.48 -1.44 -15.07
C PHE A 75 6.84 -0.50 -16.20
N ALA A 76 6.35 0.73 -16.12
CA ALA A 76 6.73 1.82 -17.01
C ALA A 76 7.02 3.07 -16.17
N PRO A 77 8.04 3.87 -16.53
CA PRO A 77 8.33 5.11 -15.84
C PRO A 77 7.24 6.17 -16.13
N ALA A 78 6.84 6.91 -15.10
CA ALA A 78 5.99 8.08 -15.26
C ALA A 78 6.81 9.29 -15.72
N SER A 79 6.30 10.06 -16.68
CA SER A 79 6.95 11.29 -17.16
C SER A 79 6.56 12.54 -16.39
N LYS A 80 5.46 12.47 -15.61
CA LYS A 80 4.90 13.58 -14.83
C LYS A 80 4.24 13.02 -13.57
N VAL A 81 4.24 13.84 -12.51
CA VAL A 81 3.49 13.61 -11.27
C VAL A 81 2.52 14.77 -11.11
N PHE A 82 1.26 14.46 -10.81
CA PHE A 82 0.24 15.46 -10.48
C PHE A 82 -0.11 15.31 -9.01
N ARG A 83 0.26 16.30 -8.20
CA ARG A 83 -0.16 16.37 -6.80
C ARG A 83 -1.47 17.14 -6.73
N ILE A 84 -2.55 16.44 -6.37
CA ILE A 84 -3.90 16.99 -6.26
C ILE A 84 -4.29 16.98 -4.77
N ASP A 85 -4.89 18.07 -4.29
CA ASP A 85 -5.39 18.20 -2.92
C ASP A 85 -4.37 17.77 -1.85
N GLU A 86 -3.24 18.49 -1.83
CA GLU A 86 -2.20 18.22 -0.84
C GLU A 86 -2.64 18.65 0.56
N VAL A 87 -2.68 17.68 1.47
CA VAL A 87 -2.91 17.94 2.89
C VAL A 87 -1.63 18.51 3.50
N SER A 88 -1.71 19.74 3.98
CA SER A 88 -0.64 20.41 4.70
C SER A 88 -0.49 19.88 6.13
N GLY A 89 0.74 19.79 6.64
CA GLY A 89 0.98 19.52 8.06
C GLY A 89 0.89 18.05 8.47
N ARG A 90 1.15 17.13 7.54
CA ARG A 90 1.44 15.73 7.84
C ARG A 90 2.91 15.54 8.22
#